data_AF-A0A8T7KJC7-F1
#
_entry.id   AF-A0A8T7KJC7-F1
#
_cell.length_a   1.000
_cell.length_b   1.000
_cell.length_c   1.000
_cell.angle_alpha   90.00
_cell.angle_beta   90.00
_cell.angle_gamma   90.00
#
_symmetry.space_group_name_H-M   'P 1'
#
loop_
_entity.id
_entity.type
_entity.pdbx_description
1 polymer ?
#
loop_
_entity_poly.entity_id
_entity_poly.type
_entity_poly.pdbx_seq_one_letter_code
_entity_poly.pdbx_strand_id
1 'polypeptide(L)'
;MPRSYTNRRYLDALEKKVLVFDGAMGTNLQKQNLTAEHFGGEKYNGCNDYLVISYPAAVEKVHRSFLEVGVDVIETDTFRSNRLTLAEYGLAERTVEINRAAAQLARRLADEYSRPSSPALPPAG
;
A
#
# COMPACT_ATOMS: atom_id res chain seq x y z
N MET A 1 28.55 -20.01 -1.01
CA MET A 1 27.35 -20.73 -0.54
C MET A 1 26.12 -20.12 -1.17
N PRO A 2 25.23 -20.90 -1.82
CA PRO A 2 23.94 -20.38 -2.24
C PRO A 2 23.12 -20.01 -0.99
N ARG A 3 22.58 -18.79 -0.95
CA ARG A 3 21.68 -18.34 0.12
C ARG A 3 20.39 -19.15 0.04
N SER A 4 20.01 -19.80 1.13
CA SER A 4 18.69 -20.42 1.28
C SER A 4 17.67 -19.32 1.64
N TYR A 5 16.67 -19.12 0.79
CA TYR A 5 15.57 -18.17 1.03
C TYR A 5 14.34 -18.94 1.51
N THR A 6 13.70 -18.47 2.59
CA THR A 6 12.52 -19.10 3.19
C THR A 6 11.23 -18.90 2.40
N ASN A 7 11.21 -17.94 1.47
CA ASN A 7 10.13 -17.72 0.50
C ASN A 7 10.72 -17.20 -0.81
N ARG A 8 10.57 -17.97 -1.89
CA ARG A 8 11.13 -17.67 -3.21
C ARG A 8 10.12 -17.09 -4.21
N ARG A 9 8.85 -16.94 -3.85
CA ARG A 9 7.77 -16.63 -4.81
C ARG A 9 8.05 -15.38 -5.68
N TYR A 10 8.65 -14.34 -5.10
CA TYR A 10 9.05 -13.14 -5.84
C TYR A 10 10.16 -13.44 -6.86
N LEU A 11 11.23 -14.14 -6.45
CA LEU A 11 12.33 -14.53 -7.33
C LEU A 11 11.84 -15.49 -8.43
N ASP A 12 10.99 -16.44 -8.09
CA ASP A 12 10.38 -17.37 -9.05
C ASP A 12 9.47 -16.66 -10.06
N ALA A 13 8.86 -15.53 -9.68
CA ALA A 13 8.06 -14.71 -10.58
C ALA A 13 8.95 -13.87 -11.53
N LEU A 14 10.06 -13.33 -11.03
CA LEU A 14 11.06 -12.62 -11.85
C LEU A 14 11.69 -13.52 -12.93
N GLU A 15 11.88 -14.81 -12.65
CA GLU A 15 12.37 -15.78 -13.65
C GLU A 15 11.38 -16.00 -14.80
N LYS A 16 10.09 -15.71 -14.60
CA LYS A 16 9.02 -15.99 -15.58
C LYS A 16 8.61 -14.76 -16.39
N LYS A 17 8.72 -13.56 -15.82
CA LYS A 17 8.35 -12.31 -16.49
C LYS A 17 8.97 -11.10 -15.81
N VAL A 18 8.96 -9.97 -16.52
CA VAL A 18 9.17 -8.66 -15.92
C VAL A 18 8.03 -8.37 -14.96
N LEU A 19 8.34 -7.96 -13.74
CA LEU A 19 7.36 -7.55 -12.73
C LEU A 19 7.18 -6.03 -12.76
N VAL A 20 5.94 -5.58 -12.81
CA VAL A 20 5.58 -4.16 -12.81
C VAL A 20 5.18 -3.73 -11.40
N PHE A 21 5.84 -2.69 -10.89
CA PHE A 21 5.51 -2.05 -9.61
C PHE A 21 4.47 -0.94 -9.82
N ASP A 22 3.81 -0.56 -8.73
CA ASP A 22 2.90 0.57 -8.70
C ASP A 22 3.58 1.92 -8.92
N GLY A 23 2.76 2.92 -9.19
CA GLY A 23 3.21 4.30 -9.32
C GLY A 23 3.19 5.04 -7.99
N ALA A 24 3.44 6.34 -8.05
CA ALA A 24 3.60 7.16 -6.86
C ALA A 24 2.33 7.25 -5.99
N MET A 25 2.46 6.93 -4.69
CA MET A 25 1.41 7.11 -3.69
C MET A 25 1.07 8.59 -3.46
N GLY A 26 2.08 9.40 -3.12
CA GLY A 26 1.89 10.80 -2.70
C GLY A 26 1.21 11.69 -3.74
N THR A 27 1.59 11.60 -5.02
CA THR A 27 0.98 12.40 -6.08
C THR A 27 -0.47 11.98 -6.38
N ASN A 28 -0.83 10.72 -6.12
CA ASN A 28 -2.21 10.27 -6.22
C ASN A 28 -3.05 10.68 -5.00
N LEU A 29 -2.48 10.71 -3.80
CA LEU A 29 -3.14 11.27 -2.61
C LEU A 29 -3.43 12.77 -2.77
N GLN A 30 -2.51 13.54 -3.37
CA GLN A 30 -2.72 14.98 -3.64
C GLN A 30 -3.95 15.26 -4.50
N LYS A 31 -4.34 14.33 -5.39
CA LYS A 31 -5.53 14.46 -6.23
C LYS A 31 -6.85 14.21 -5.49
N GLN A 32 -6.79 13.73 -4.24
CA GLN A 32 -7.99 13.37 -3.47
C GLN A 32 -8.56 14.52 -2.64
N ASN A 33 -7.99 15.73 -2.71
CA ASN A 33 -8.45 16.91 -1.95
C ASN A 33 -8.59 16.64 -0.44
N LEU A 34 -7.62 15.93 0.14
CA LEU A 34 -7.62 15.59 1.57
C LEU A 34 -7.48 16.87 2.41
N THR A 35 -8.27 16.92 3.47
CA THR A 35 -8.26 18.01 4.48
C THR A 35 -7.54 17.55 5.74
N ALA A 36 -7.18 18.48 6.62
CA ALA A 36 -6.56 18.18 7.91
C ALA A 36 -7.37 17.17 8.75
N GLU A 37 -8.70 17.17 8.65
CA GLU A 37 -9.58 16.20 9.32
C GLU A 37 -9.26 14.76 8.90
N HIS A 38 -9.03 14.51 7.61
CA HIS A 38 -8.65 13.18 7.11
C HIS A 38 -7.30 12.72 7.67
N PHE A 39 -6.38 13.65 7.95
CA PHE A 39 -5.12 13.32 8.61
C PHE A 39 -5.26 13.12 10.14
N GLY A 40 -6.42 13.41 10.73
CA GLY A 40 -6.65 13.36 12.18
C GLY A 40 -6.39 14.69 12.91
N GLY A 41 -6.40 15.81 12.18
CA GLY A 41 -6.25 17.17 12.68
C GLY A 41 -5.02 17.89 12.12
N GLU A 42 -4.96 19.21 12.33
CA GLU A 42 -3.90 20.09 11.80
C GLU A 42 -2.49 19.63 12.19
N LYS A 43 -2.33 19.05 13.38
CA LYS A 43 -1.05 18.50 13.85
C LYS A 43 -0.48 17.44 12.91
N TYR A 44 -1.31 16.65 12.25
CA TYR A 44 -0.89 15.52 11.41
C TYR A 44 -1.03 15.81 9.91
N ASN A 45 -1.51 16.99 9.55
CA ASN A 45 -1.80 17.38 8.18
C ASN A 45 -0.53 17.27 7.31
N GLY A 46 -0.62 16.53 6.20
CA GLY A 46 0.50 16.24 5.31
C GLY A 46 1.36 15.02 5.68
N CYS A 47 1.08 14.34 6.79
CA CYS A 47 1.69 13.05 7.12
C CYS A 47 0.95 11.91 6.38
N ASN A 48 1.29 11.69 5.11
CA ASN A 48 0.63 10.66 4.28
C ASN A 48 0.68 9.28 4.94
N ASP A 49 1.84 8.88 5.46
CA ASP A 49 2.06 7.64 6.18
C ASP A 49 1.05 7.39 7.32
N TYR A 50 0.50 8.45 7.95
CA TYR A 50 -0.47 8.32 9.02
C TYR A 50 -1.90 8.07 8.51
N LEU A 51 -2.19 8.31 7.23
CA LEU A 51 -3.50 8.05 6.62
C LEU A 51 -3.90 6.58 6.73
N VAL A 52 -2.95 5.64 6.79
CA VAL A 52 -3.26 4.21 7.04
C VAL A 52 -3.95 3.97 8.38
N ILE A 53 -3.86 4.92 9.32
CA ILE A 53 -4.54 4.91 10.62
C ILE A 53 -5.76 5.84 10.58
N SER A 54 -5.57 7.11 10.20
CA SER A 54 -6.61 8.13 10.34
C SER A 54 -7.68 8.07 9.27
N TYR A 55 -7.31 7.72 8.03
CA TYR A 55 -8.24 7.65 6.90
C TYR A 55 -7.77 6.64 5.82
N PRO A 56 -7.77 5.33 6.15
CA PRO A 56 -7.16 4.29 5.31
C PRO A 56 -7.79 4.18 3.92
N ALA A 57 -9.05 4.58 3.77
CA ALA A 57 -9.77 4.58 2.49
C ALA A 57 -9.05 5.37 1.39
N ALA A 58 -8.33 6.45 1.73
CA ALA A 58 -7.57 7.22 0.75
C ALA A 58 -6.38 6.43 0.18
N VAL A 59 -5.68 5.67 1.03
CA VAL A 59 -4.55 4.82 0.65
C VAL A 59 -5.06 3.59 -0.13
N GLU A 60 -6.16 2.97 0.33
CA GLU A 60 -6.81 1.87 -0.38
C GLU A 60 -7.18 2.24 -1.80
N LYS A 61 -7.77 3.43 -2.00
CA LYS A 61 -8.15 3.93 -3.31
C LYS A 61 -6.96 4.00 -4.27
N VAL A 62 -5.78 4.42 -3.79
CA VAL A 62 -4.57 4.47 -4.62
C VAL A 62 -4.08 3.06 -4.97
N HIS A 63 -3.94 2.17 -3.98
CA HIS A 63 -3.51 0.79 -4.25
C HIS A 63 -4.45 0.08 -5.21
N ARG A 64 -5.78 0.20 -5.02
CA ARG A 64 -6.77 -0.39 -5.93
C ARG A 64 -6.63 0.15 -7.34
N SER A 65 -6.41 1.45 -7.51
CA SER A 65 -6.23 2.03 -8.85
C SER A 65 -5.06 1.43 -9.61
N PHE A 66 -3.99 1.02 -8.92
CA PHE A 66 -2.85 0.34 -9.54
C PHE A 66 -3.12 -1.15 -9.76
N LEU A 67 -3.74 -1.83 -8.79
CA LEU A 67 -4.10 -3.25 -8.93
C LEU A 67 -5.11 -3.47 -10.07
N GLU A 68 -6.05 -2.55 -10.26
CA GLU A 68 -7.06 -2.60 -11.34
C GLU A 68 -6.45 -2.48 -12.73
N VAL A 69 -5.33 -1.76 -12.89
CA VAL A 69 -4.58 -1.70 -14.15
C VAL A 69 -3.59 -2.86 -14.31
N GLY A 70 -3.48 -3.75 -13.30
CA GLY A 70 -2.75 -5.01 -13.40
C GLY A 70 -1.27 -4.94 -13.03
N VAL A 71 -0.87 -4.07 -12.09
CA VAL A 71 0.49 -4.13 -11.53
C VAL A 71 0.72 -5.44 -10.77
N ASP A 72 1.95 -5.92 -10.77
CA ASP A 72 2.34 -7.16 -10.09
C ASP A 72 2.69 -6.95 -8.61
N VAL A 73 3.18 -5.75 -8.29
CA VAL A 73 3.65 -5.39 -6.96
C VAL A 73 3.08 -4.03 -6.57
N ILE A 74 2.62 -3.94 -5.33
CA ILE A 74 2.32 -2.68 -4.67
C ILE A 74 3.27 -2.48 -3.50
N GLU A 75 3.66 -1.23 -3.27
CA GLU A 75 4.46 -0.86 -2.10
C GLU A 75 3.55 -0.54 -0.91
N THR A 76 4.08 -0.54 0.31
CA THR A 76 3.35 -0.03 1.48
C THR A 76 3.43 1.49 1.53
N ASP A 77 2.40 2.17 2.04
CA ASP A 77 2.45 3.62 2.30
C ASP A 77 3.31 3.94 3.55
N THR A 78 4.62 3.75 3.42
CA THR A 78 5.58 3.82 4.53
C THR A 78 6.85 4.58 4.18
N PHE A 79 6.81 5.45 3.16
CA PHE A 79 8.01 6.15 2.67
C PHE A 79 8.71 6.97 3.76
N ARG A 80 7.95 7.62 4.66
CA ARG A 80 8.47 8.38 5.82
C ARG A 80 8.10 7.73 7.15
N SER A 81 7.79 6.43 7.18
CA SER A 81 7.36 5.74 8.40
C SER A 81 8.53 5.30 9.27
N ASN A 82 9.40 6.24 9.64
CA ASN A 82 10.48 6.02 10.59
C ASN A 82 10.37 6.99 11.78
N ARG A 83 11.04 6.67 12.89
CA ARG A 83 10.94 7.42 14.14
C ARG A 83 11.28 8.90 13.98
N LEU A 84 12.26 9.25 13.13
CA LEU A 84 12.74 10.62 12.98
C LEU A 84 11.72 11.50 12.27
N THR A 85 11.22 11.05 11.13
CA THR A 85 10.23 11.80 10.34
C THR A 85 8.85 11.81 11.01
N LEU A 86 8.47 10.73 11.68
CA LEU A 86 7.22 10.70 12.46
C LEU A 86 7.28 11.58 13.72
N ALA A 87 8.48 11.88 14.25
CA ALA A 87 8.63 12.80 15.38
C ALA A 87 8.22 14.24 15.04
N GLU A 88 8.37 14.68 13.79
CA GLU A 88 7.90 15.99 13.30
C GLU A 88 6.39 16.17 13.53
N TYR A 89 5.64 15.07 13.55
CA TYR A 89 4.19 15.02 13.78
C TYR A 89 3.83 14.53 15.20
N GLY A 90 4.81 14.30 16.07
CA GLY A 90 4.60 13.73 17.41
C GLY A 90 4.11 12.28 17.40
N LEU A 91 4.47 11.50 16.37
CA LEU A 91 4.06 10.11 16.14
C LEU A 91 5.22 9.09 16.28
N ALA A 92 6.39 9.51 16.78
CA ALA A 92 7.59 8.69 16.91
C ALA A 92 7.36 7.31 17.56
N GLU A 93 6.60 7.27 18.66
CA GLU A 93 6.29 6.03 19.39
C GLU A 93 5.28 5.13 18.67
N ARG A 94 4.60 5.64 17.64
CA ARG A 94 3.63 4.89 16.83
C ARG A 94 4.24 4.32 15.54
N THR A 95 5.56 4.44 15.36
CA THR A 95 6.26 3.96 14.15
C THR A 95 5.91 2.50 13.80
N VAL A 96 5.97 1.60 14.79
CA VAL A 96 5.68 0.16 14.56
C VAL A 96 4.21 -0.07 14.22
N GLU A 97 3.31 0.66 14.87
CA GLU A 97 1.87 0.57 14.64
C GLU A 97 1.52 1.00 13.20
N ILE A 98 2.04 2.15 12.76
CA ILE A 98 1.80 2.72 11.43
C ILE A 98 2.32 1.77 10.34
N ASN A 99 3.57 1.30 10.44
CA ASN A 99 4.13 0.36 9.47
C ASN A 99 3.35 -0.96 9.42
N ARG A 100 2.90 -1.47 10.59
CA ARG A 100 2.10 -2.69 10.63
C ARG A 100 0.74 -2.50 9.95
N ALA A 101 0.07 -1.38 10.20
CA ALA A 101 -1.20 -1.07 9.57
C ALA A 101 -1.05 -0.93 8.04
N ALA A 102 -0.02 -0.22 7.57
CA ALA A 102 0.28 -0.10 6.15
C ALA A 102 0.55 -1.46 5.49
N ALA A 103 1.36 -2.32 6.13
CA ALA A 103 1.65 -3.67 5.63
C ALA A 103 0.41 -4.56 5.59
N GLN A 104 -0.45 -4.49 6.61
CA GLN A 104 -1.71 -5.23 6.66
C GLN A 104 -2.69 -4.76 5.57
N LEU A 105 -2.74 -3.45 5.33
CA LEU A 105 -3.55 -2.83 4.28
C LEU A 105 -3.14 -3.35 2.89
N ALA A 106 -1.86 -3.18 2.55
CA ALA A 106 -1.33 -3.63 1.26
C ALA A 106 -1.47 -5.15 1.09
N ARG A 107 -1.18 -5.95 2.12
CA ARG A 107 -1.35 -7.42 2.07
C ARG A 107 -2.78 -7.82 1.78
N ARG A 108 -3.75 -7.22 2.49
CA ARG A 108 -5.18 -7.50 2.27
C ARG A 108 -5.60 -7.21 0.83
N LEU A 109 -5.19 -6.08 0.27
CA LEU A 109 -5.51 -5.71 -1.10
C LEU A 109 -4.80 -6.63 -2.10
N ALA A 110 -3.53 -6.96 -1.88
CA ALA A 110 -2.82 -7.92 -2.71
C ALA A 110 -3.50 -9.30 -2.68
N ASP A 111 -3.96 -9.78 -1.52
CA ASP A 111 -4.72 -11.03 -1.41
C ASP A 111 -6.06 -10.96 -2.17
N GLU A 112 -6.75 -9.83 -2.11
CA GLU A 112 -8.02 -9.64 -2.80
C GLU A 112 -7.89 -9.81 -4.32
N TYR A 113 -6.86 -9.20 -4.91
CA TYR A 113 -6.61 -9.23 -6.36
C TYR A 113 -5.78 -10.46 -6.81
N SER A 114 -5.18 -11.20 -5.88
CA SER A 114 -4.50 -12.47 -6.17
C SER A 114 -5.43 -13.68 -6.15
N ARG A 115 -6.68 -13.53 -5.67
CA ARG A 115 -7.66 -14.61 -5.74
C ARG A 115 -8.01 -14.88 -7.21
N PRO A 116 -8.07 -16.15 -7.64
CA PRO A 116 -8.57 -16.45 -8.97
C PRO A 116 -9.97 -15.85 -9.07
N SER A 117 -10.19 -14.98 -10.05
CA SER A 117 -11.54 -14.62 -10.43
C SER A 117 -12.28 -15.92 -10.72
N SER A 118 -13.45 -16.12 -10.11
CA SER A 118 -14.34 -17.21 -10.54
C SER A 118 -14.45 -17.15 -12.06
N PRO A 119 -14.45 -18.30 -12.76
CA PRO A 119 -14.59 -18.29 -14.22
C PRO A 119 -15.84 -17.48 -14.55
N ALA A 120 -15.67 -16.46 -15.40
CA ALA A 120 -16.79 -15.68 -15.88
C ALA A 120 -17.87 -16.65 -16.37
N LEU A 121 -19.09 -16.50 -15.85
CA LEU A 121 -20.23 -17.25 -16.37
C LEU A 121 -20.28 -17.01 -17.88
N PRO A 122 -20.40 -18.06 -18.71
CA PRO A 122 -20.49 -17.88 -20.15
C PRO A 122 -21.69 -16.99 -20.47
N PRO A 123 -21.63 -16.20 -21.56
CA PRO A 123 -22.74 -15.34 -21.94
C PRO A 123 -24.00 -16.19 -22.12
N ALA A 124 -25.09 -15.74 -21.50
CA ALA A 124 -26.40 -16.34 -21.71
C ALA A 124 -26.73 -16.26 -23.21
N GLY A 125 -26.94 -17.44 -23.82
CA GLY A 125 -27.36 -17.56 -25.21
C GLY A 125 -28.78 -17.09 -25.46
#